data_AF-A0A1A8Z9M0-F1
#
_entry.id   AF-A0A1A8Z9M0-F1
#
_cell.length_a   1.000
_cell.length_b   1.000
_cell.length_c   1.000
_cell.angle_alpha   90.00
_cell.angle_beta   90.00
_cell.angle_gamma   90.00
#
_symmetry.space_group_name_H-M   'P 1'
#
loop_
_entity.id
_entity.type
_entity.pdbx_description
1 polymer ?
#
loop_
_entity_poly.entity_id
_entity_poly.type
_entity_poly.pdbx_seq_one_letter_code
_entity_poly.pdbx_strand_id
1 'polypeptide(L)'
;MEQVPSHLWQYAQDQAFLSDAAGETKRFLTELARDASIDVHLVEARPKTLASYTEKSQKTNDDGTPKYTDPAAQIHDCVAARVIVYTTRARNDLADLIVSRCEYRERQNPGDKKHNGYDSEHIVISGIKDPAVQRRYVALAKYLGKYQGLEIQVRSVAGHAWAEYEHDIRYKSGAYQELTPGDKGRVDQYFVEAGGMRRYMDNIFDEIEELLRPQETGDVAPADEPVIGVDEPSPEGLNPTPLDPAALGELIADRFPRDEPGDSPSLAVLVEQLAALDVTTIGQLEAALSNLEEGQVARLMDYPTETTQVRKLDDELLAVFLDRYVEAAGDADRRQLLRLRLRRVRGRFTIYSLEEPNRTRRPVAAARAVRDLVKFVAEHAGIPATIIGGAIGASQNDVTPGYFPKEVQTSAGPVYVATNLSRSYAENLMRELVSRVPGSGLSVKRAGDLLCEAPPEISAADSA
;
A
#
# COMPACT_ATOMS: atom_id res chain seq x y z
N MET A 1 -32.86 -45.78 -17.85
CA MET A 1 -32.41 -44.76 -16.87
C MET A 1 -31.11 -44.22 -17.37
N GLU A 2 -31.09 -42.96 -17.79
CA GLU A 2 -29.85 -42.29 -18.14
C GLU A 2 -29.02 -42.15 -16.86
N GLN A 3 -27.83 -42.74 -16.85
CA GLN A 3 -26.99 -42.78 -15.66
C GLN A 3 -26.40 -41.39 -15.47
N VAL A 4 -26.73 -40.73 -14.35
CA VAL A 4 -26.19 -39.39 -14.05
C VAL A 4 -24.65 -39.48 -14.01
N PRO A 5 -23.92 -38.65 -14.78
CA PRO A 5 -22.47 -38.63 -14.75
C PRO A 5 -21.93 -38.50 -13.33
N SER A 6 -20.92 -39.31 -12.98
CA SER A 6 -20.37 -39.38 -11.61
C SER A 6 -19.88 -38.03 -11.09
N HIS A 7 -19.30 -37.19 -11.97
CA HIS A 7 -18.83 -35.85 -11.59
C HIS A 7 -19.99 -34.91 -11.18
N LEU A 8 -21.19 -35.04 -11.77
CA LEU A 8 -22.35 -34.24 -11.37
C LEU A 8 -22.88 -34.67 -10.01
N TRP A 9 -22.93 -35.98 -9.75
CA TRP A 9 -23.35 -36.51 -8.46
C TRP A 9 -22.38 -36.07 -7.35
N GLN A 10 -21.08 -36.21 -7.58
CA GLN A 10 -20.05 -35.78 -6.64
C GLN A 10 -20.14 -34.27 -6.38
N TYR A 11 -20.29 -33.45 -7.43
CA TYR A 11 -20.41 -32.00 -7.31
C TYR A 11 -21.67 -31.57 -6.53
N ALA A 12 -22.78 -32.30 -6.68
CA ALA A 12 -24.00 -32.08 -5.91
C ALA A 12 -23.81 -32.40 -4.42
N GLN A 13 -23.11 -33.50 -4.10
CA GLN A 13 -22.79 -33.87 -2.71
C GLN A 13 -21.84 -32.88 -2.03
N ASP A 14 -20.94 -32.26 -2.79
CA ASP A 14 -19.93 -31.33 -2.27
C ASP A 14 -20.47 -29.90 -2.02
N GLN A 15 -21.72 -29.57 -2.37
CA GLN A 15 -22.24 -28.18 -2.34
C GLN A 15 -22.10 -27.46 -0.99
N ALA A 16 -22.38 -28.14 0.13
CA ALA A 16 -22.20 -27.55 1.45
C ALA A 16 -20.73 -27.20 1.71
N PHE A 17 -19.84 -28.16 1.43
CA PHE A 17 -18.39 -27.99 1.55
C PHE A 17 -17.83 -26.89 0.63
N LEU A 18 -18.31 -26.80 -0.61
CA LEU A 18 -17.94 -25.74 -1.55
C LEU A 18 -18.38 -24.35 -1.04
N SER A 19 -19.51 -24.28 -0.33
CA SER A 19 -20.01 -23.04 0.26
C SER A 19 -19.14 -22.60 1.45
N ASP A 20 -18.72 -23.54 2.31
CA ASP A 20 -17.79 -23.26 3.40
C ASP A 20 -16.43 -22.78 2.87
N ALA A 21 -15.90 -23.45 1.85
CA ALA A 21 -14.66 -23.06 1.18
C ALA A 21 -14.76 -21.66 0.55
N ALA A 22 -15.90 -21.31 -0.06
CA ALA A 22 -16.15 -19.97 -0.57
C ALA A 22 -16.18 -18.92 0.55
N GLY A 23 -16.84 -19.22 1.68
CA GLY A 23 -16.85 -18.34 2.85
C GLY A 23 -15.44 -18.07 3.41
N GLU A 24 -14.61 -19.11 3.49
CA GLU A 24 -13.20 -18.99 3.89
C GLU A 24 -12.35 -18.24 2.85
N THR A 25 -12.58 -18.46 1.56
CA THR A 25 -11.92 -17.73 0.47
C THR A 25 -12.17 -16.23 0.59
N LYS A 26 -13.42 -15.83 0.84
CA LYS A 26 -13.77 -14.43 1.07
C LYS A 26 -12.99 -13.85 2.25
N ARG A 27 -12.98 -14.53 3.40
CA ARG A 27 -12.26 -14.07 4.59
C ARG A 27 -10.75 -13.97 4.34
N PHE A 28 -10.15 -14.99 3.72
CA PHE A 28 -8.74 -14.99 3.36
C PHE A 28 -8.36 -13.80 2.47
N LEU A 29 -9.12 -13.53 1.41
CA LEU A 29 -8.84 -12.41 0.51
C LEU A 29 -9.07 -11.04 1.18
N THR A 30 -10.08 -10.93 2.04
CA THR A 30 -10.32 -9.72 2.84
C THR A 30 -9.17 -9.46 3.81
N GLU A 31 -8.69 -10.48 4.52
CA GLU A 31 -7.55 -10.35 5.43
C GLU A 31 -6.27 -10.01 4.67
N LEU A 32 -6.01 -10.68 3.53
CA LEU A 32 -4.84 -10.42 2.70
C LEU A 32 -4.79 -8.96 2.22
N ALA A 33 -5.91 -8.41 1.76
CA ALA A 33 -6.01 -7.02 1.34
C ALA A 33 -5.86 -6.05 2.53
N ARG A 34 -6.49 -6.35 3.66
CA ARG A 34 -6.40 -5.55 4.90
C ARG A 34 -4.96 -5.46 5.40
N ASP A 35 -4.27 -6.58 5.47
CA ASP A 35 -2.89 -6.64 5.96
C ASP A 35 -1.93 -5.87 5.04
N ALA A 36 -2.21 -5.81 3.75
CA ALA A 36 -1.47 -5.00 2.78
C ALA A 36 -1.92 -3.52 2.74
N SER A 37 -2.98 -3.18 3.47
CA SER A 37 -3.62 -1.85 3.44
C SER A 37 -4.02 -1.45 2.02
N ILE A 38 -4.69 -2.39 1.32
CA ILE A 38 -5.31 -2.19 0.02
C ILE A 38 -6.82 -2.01 0.23
N ASP A 39 -7.38 -0.88 -0.23
CA ASP A 39 -8.82 -0.63 -0.12
C ASP A 39 -9.59 -1.47 -1.14
N VAL A 40 -10.49 -2.30 -0.60
CA VAL A 40 -11.40 -3.12 -1.38
C VAL A 40 -12.80 -2.52 -1.36
N HIS A 41 -13.41 -2.39 -2.52
CA HIS A 41 -14.82 -2.04 -2.63
C HIS A 41 -15.71 -3.24 -2.28
N LEU A 42 -15.34 -4.43 -2.77
CA LEU A 42 -16.13 -5.63 -2.59
C LEU A 42 -15.25 -6.89 -2.68
N VAL A 43 -15.49 -7.85 -1.80
CA VAL A 43 -14.97 -9.22 -1.89
C VAL A 43 -16.15 -10.18 -1.87
N GLU A 44 -16.30 -10.94 -2.93
CA GLU A 44 -17.30 -12.00 -3.06
C GLU A 44 -16.62 -13.31 -3.40
N ALA A 45 -17.13 -14.40 -2.84
CA ALA A 45 -16.75 -15.74 -3.25
C ALA A 45 -17.99 -16.62 -3.21
N ARG A 46 -18.14 -17.48 -4.21
CA ARG A 46 -19.30 -18.38 -4.30
C ARG A 46 -18.96 -19.68 -5.01
N PRO A 47 -19.61 -20.78 -4.63
CA PRO A 47 -19.61 -21.98 -5.46
C PRO A 47 -20.41 -21.73 -6.75
N LYS A 48 -20.05 -22.45 -7.81
CA LYS A 48 -20.87 -22.52 -9.02
C LYS A 48 -22.11 -23.36 -8.72
N THR A 49 -23.26 -22.97 -9.26
CA THR A 49 -24.49 -23.75 -9.12
C THR A 49 -24.36 -25.07 -9.88
N LEU A 50 -25.08 -26.12 -9.45
CA LEU A 50 -25.08 -27.40 -10.16
C LEU A 50 -25.53 -27.25 -11.63
N ALA A 51 -26.52 -26.40 -11.90
CA ALA A 51 -26.99 -26.13 -13.25
C ALA A 51 -25.86 -25.52 -14.12
N SER A 52 -25.19 -24.47 -13.65
CA SER A 52 -24.09 -23.84 -14.39
C SER A 52 -22.87 -24.75 -14.51
N TYR A 53 -22.61 -25.62 -13.52
CA TYR A 53 -21.55 -26.62 -13.61
C TYR A 53 -21.89 -27.68 -14.67
N THR A 54 -23.14 -28.13 -14.74
CA THR A 54 -23.63 -29.06 -15.77
C THR A 54 -23.48 -28.46 -17.16
N GLU A 55 -23.99 -27.25 -17.38
CA GLU A 55 -23.85 -26.53 -18.66
C GLU A 55 -22.38 -26.35 -19.04
N LYS A 56 -21.51 -26.01 -18.08
CA LYS A 56 -20.08 -25.84 -18.34
C LYS A 56 -19.40 -27.15 -18.71
N SER A 57 -19.72 -28.25 -18.03
CA SER A 57 -19.16 -29.58 -18.28
C SER A 57 -19.52 -30.15 -19.64
N GLN A 58 -20.65 -29.71 -20.21
CA GLN A 58 -21.15 -30.16 -21.50
C GLN A 58 -20.73 -29.26 -22.67
N LYS A 59 -19.95 -28.19 -22.42
CA LYS A 59 -19.49 -27.30 -23.48
C LYS A 59 -18.65 -28.06 -24.50
N THR A 60 -18.82 -27.71 -25.77
CA THR A 60 -18.02 -28.21 -26.88
C THR A 60 -17.13 -27.11 -27.45
N ASN A 61 -16.03 -27.50 -28.10
CA ASN A 61 -15.25 -26.63 -28.96
C ASN A 61 -15.99 -26.42 -30.31
N ASP A 62 -15.48 -25.52 -31.16
CA ASP A 62 -16.09 -25.18 -32.45
C ASP A 62 -16.17 -26.39 -33.42
N ASP A 63 -15.30 -27.39 -33.23
CA ASP A 63 -15.27 -28.65 -33.99
C ASP A 63 -16.25 -29.71 -33.45
N GLY A 64 -17.04 -29.38 -32.42
CA GLY A 64 -18.01 -30.28 -31.79
C GLY A 64 -17.41 -31.25 -30.77
N THR A 65 -16.10 -31.23 -30.53
CA THR A 65 -15.47 -32.06 -29.47
C THR A 65 -15.78 -31.51 -28.08
N PRO A 66 -15.86 -32.36 -27.03
CA PRO A 66 -16.02 -31.88 -25.66
C PRO A 66 -14.88 -30.93 -25.28
N LYS A 67 -15.24 -29.74 -24.77
CA LYS A 67 -14.27 -28.77 -24.24
C LYS A 67 -13.52 -29.33 -23.03
N TYR A 68 -14.21 -30.15 -22.24
CA TYR A 68 -13.68 -30.80 -21.05
C TYR A 68 -13.84 -32.31 -21.18
N THR A 69 -12.72 -33.02 -21.30
CA THR A 69 -12.68 -34.49 -21.33
C THR A 69 -12.75 -35.08 -19.93
N ASP A 70 -12.31 -34.34 -18.91
CA ASP A 70 -12.51 -34.63 -17.50
C ASP A 70 -12.96 -33.35 -16.78
N PRO A 71 -14.28 -33.08 -16.72
CA PRO A 71 -14.82 -31.88 -16.09
C PRO A 71 -14.47 -31.74 -14.60
N ALA A 72 -14.20 -32.84 -13.88
CA ALA A 72 -13.85 -32.78 -12.46
C ALA A 72 -12.43 -32.23 -12.27
N ALA A 73 -11.49 -32.59 -13.16
CA ALA A 73 -10.11 -32.12 -13.10
C ALA A 73 -9.87 -30.78 -13.82
N GLN A 74 -10.66 -30.47 -14.87
CA GLN A 74 -10.38 -29.35 -15.78
C GLN A 74 -11.22 -28.09 -15.52
N ILE A 75 -12.29 -28.17 -14.72
CA ILE A 75 -13.11 -27.00 -14.36
C ILE A 75 -12.54 -26.37 -13.08
N HIS A 76 -11.80 -25.27 -13.24
CA HIS A 76 -11.08 -24.61 -12.16
C HIS A 76 -11.90 -23.57 -11.37
N ASP A 77 -13.12 -23.24 -11.81
CA ASP A 77 -13.99 -22.24 -11.18
C ASP A 77 -15.16 -22.92 -10.45
N CYS A 78 -14.93 -24.09 -9.84
CA CYS A 78 -15.91 -24.77 -8.99
C CYS A 78 -16.28 -23.90 -7.79
N VAL A 79 -15.29 -23.22 -7.20
CA VAL A 79 -15.42 -22.01 -6.40
C VAL A 79 -14.74 -20.88 -7.17
N ALA A 80 -15.38 -19.72 -7.20
CA ALA A 80 -14.80 -18.52 -7.79
C ALA A 80 -14.94 -17.33 -6.85
N ALA A 81 -13.93 -16.47 -6.82
CA ALA A 81 -13.91 -15.24 -6.07
C ALA A 81 -13.77 -14.03 -7.00
N ARG A 82 -14.35 -12.92 -6.57
CA ARG A 82 -14.23 -11.62 -7.22
C ARG A 82 -13.83 -10.60 -6.18
N VAL A 83 -12.76 -9.87 -6.48
CA VAL A 83 -12.31 -8.73 -5.68
C VAL A 83 -12.39 -7.48 -6.54
N ILE A 84 -13.14 -6.49 -6.06
CA ILE A 84 -13.28 -5.19 -6.70
C ILE A 84 -12.51 -4.18 -5.86
N VAL A 85 -11.58 -3.48 -6.49
CA VAL A 85 -10.78 -2.40 -5.90
C VAL A 85 -11.03 -1.10 -6.65
N TYR A 86 -10.56 0.03 -6.13
CA TYR A 86 -10.83 1.33 -6.74
C TYR A 86 -9.96 1.63 -7.96
N THR A 87 -8.68 1.27 -7.91
CA THR A 87 -7.68 1.68 -8.91
C THR A 87 -7.03 0.48 -9.60
N THR A 88 -6.43 0.69 -10.78
CA THR A 88 -5.74 -0.42 -11.48
C THR A 88 -4.42 -0.76 -10.80
N ARG A 89 -3.77 0.22 -10.15
CA ARG A 89 -2.62 -0.01 -9.29
C ARG A 89 -2.96 -0.96 -8.14
N ALA A 90 -4.03 -0.67 -7.38
CA ALA A 90 -4.48 -1.54 -6.28
C ALA A 90 -4.83 -2.96 -6.78
N ARG A 91 -5.37 -3.08 -7.99
CA ARG A 91 -5.68 -4.39 -8.61
C ARG A 91 -4.41 -5.18 -8.84
N ASN A 92 -3.40 -4.54 -9.44
CA ASN A 92 -2.12 -5.19 -9.73
C ASN A 92 -1.39 -5.56 -8.44
N ASP A 93 -1.37 -4.67 -7.45
CA ASP A 93 -0.77 -4.92 -6.14
C ASP A 93 -1.41 -6.14 -5.45
N LEU A 94 -2.74 -6.22 -5.46
CA LEU A 94 -3.45 -7.36 -4.86
C LEU A 94 -3.24 -8.65 -5.66
N ALA A 95 -3.20 -8.57 -7.00
CA ALA A 95 -2.93 -9.72 -7.85
C ALA A 95 -1.52 -10.30 -7.60
N ASP A 96 -0.51 -9.44 -7.50
CA ASP A 96 0.86 -9.81 -7.18
C ASP A 96 0.96 -10.41 -5.77
N LEU A 97 0.20 -9.87 -4.81
CA LEU A 97 0.15 -10.39 -3.45
C LEU A 97 -0.53 -11.77 -3.37
N ILE A 98 -1.62 -11.99 -4.11
CA ILE A 98 -2.26 -13.31 -4.20
C ILE A 98 -1.27 -14.35 -4.74
N VAL A 99 -0.53 -13.99 -5.81
CA VAL A 99 0.47 -14.87 -6.43
C VAL A 99 1.67 -15.14 -5.52
N SER A 100 2.09 -14.16 -4.72
CA SER A 100 3.18 -14.38 -3.76
C SER A 100 2.76 -15.33 -2.64
N ARG A 101 1.50 -15.26 -2.15
CA ARG A 101 1.02 -16.10 -1.04
C ARG A 101 0.46 -17.47 -1.44
N CYS A 102 0.13 -17.66 -2.72
CA CYS A 102 -0.51 -18.87 -3.21
C CYS A 102 0.34 -19.63 -4.22
N GLU A 103 0.15 -20.94 -4.29
CA GLU A 103 0.51 -21.70 -5.48
C GLU A 103 -0.54 -21.41 -6.56
N TYR A 104 -0.12 -21.12 -7.78
CA TYR A 104 -1.02 -20.80 -8.87
C TYR A 104 -0.63 -21.52 -10.16
N ARG A 105 -1.64 -21.81 -10.99
CA ARG A 105 -1.49 -22.50 -12.28
C ARG A 105 -1.54 -21.55 -13.46
N GLU A 106 -2.36 -20.52 -13.34
CA GLU A 106 -2.62 -19.57 -14.41
C GLU A 106 -2.78 -18.18 -13.82
N ARG A 107 -2.18 -17.19 -14.49
CA ARG A 107 -2.46 -15.77 -14.31
C ARG A 107 -2.55 -15.14 -15.69
N GLN A 108 -3.67 -14.52 -15.99
CA GLN A 108 -3.86 -13.81 -17.25
C GLN A 108 -4.88 -12.69 -17.12
N ASN A 109 -4.79 -11.71 -18.00
CA ASN A 109 -5.87 -10.76 -18.24
C ASN A 109 -6.50 -11.08 -19.61
N PRO A 110 -7.72 -11.67 -19.66
CA PRO A 110 -8.38 -11.98 -20.92
C PRO A 110 -8.61 -10.77 -21.83
N GLY A 111 -8.55 -9.56 -21.28
CA GLY A 111 -8.67 -8.30 -22.00
C GLY A 111 -7.55 -8.06 -23.00
N ASP A 112 -6.34 -8.52 -22.67
CA ASP A 112 -5.13 -8.29 -23.46
C ASP A 112 -5.22 -8.89 -24.86
N LYS A 113 -6.00 -9.96 -25.02
CA LYS A 113 -6.22 -10.62 -26.32
C LYS A 113 -7.42 -10.07 -27.08
N LYS A 114 -8.40 -9.48 -26.39
CA LYS A 114 -9.70 -9.09 -26.97
C LYS A 114 -9.72 -7.65 -27.47
N HIS A 115 -8.91 -6.77 -26.88
CA HIS A 115 -8.86 -5.33 -27.16
C HIS A 115 -10.24 -4.62 -27.11
N ASN A 116 -11.24 -5.23 -26.48
CA ASN A 116 -12.63 -4.80 -26.51
C ASN A 116 -13.00 -3.88 -25.33
N GLY A 117 -12.10 -3.65 -24.38
CA GLY A 117 -12.38 -2.91 -23.15
C GLY A 117 -12.45 -3.77 -21.89
N TYR A 118 -12.50 -5.10 -22.02
CA TYR A 118 -12.44 -5.99 -20.88
C TYR A 118 -11.10 -5.87 -20.16
N ASP A 119 -11.13 -5.86 -18.83
CA ASP A 119 -9.93 -5.71 -18.01
C ASP A 119 -10.15 -6.36 -16.63
N SER A 120 -9.52 -7.51 -16.41
CA SER A 120 -9.68 -8.31 -15.20
C SER A 120 -8.49 -9.25 -15.06
N GLU A 121 -7.78 -9.18 -13.95
CA GLU A 121 -6.75 -10.17 -13.61
C GLU A 121 -7.45 -11.46 -13.17
N HIS A 122 -7.21 -12.56 -13.88
CA HIS A 122 -7.73 -13.89 -13.57
C HIS A 122 -6.57 -14.74 -13.06
N ILE A 123 -6.69 -15.22 -11.83
CA ILE A 123 -5.69 -16.04 -11.17
C ILE A 123 -6.35 -17.36 -10.77
N VAL A 124 -5.79 -18.48 -11.19
CA VAL A 124 -6.23 -19.81 -10.75
C VAL A 124 -5.23 -20.34 -9.73
N ILE A 125 -5.60 -20.28 -8.45
CA ILE A 125 -4.77 -20.82 -7.36
C ILE A 125 -5.03 -22.30 -7.16
N SER A 126 -4.00 -23.05 -6.76
CA SER A 126 -4.07 -24.48 -6.45
C SER A 126 -3.62 -24.82 -5.03
N GLY A 127 -3.17 -23.84 -4.26
CA GLY A 127 -2.68 -24.04 -2.89
C GLY A 127 -2.38 -22.73 -2.19
N ILE A 128 -2.27 -22.76 -0.87
CA ILE A 128 -1.78 -21.66 -0.03
C ILE A 128 -0.40 -22.06 0.47
N LYS A 129 0.61 -21.20 0.37
CA LYS A 129 1.99 -21.57 0.72
C LYS A 129 2.19 -21.71 2.23
N ASP A 130 1.59 -20.83 3.03
CA ASP A 130 1.78 -20.78 4.47
C ASP A 130 0.96 -21.87 5.21
N PRO A 131 1.60 -22.84 5.90
CA PRO A 131 0.90 -23.87 6.66
C PRO A 131 0.04 -23.34 7.81
N ALA A 132 0.39 -22.19 8.42
CA ALA A 132 -0.42 -21.57 9.46
C ALA A 132 -1.73 -21.04 8.89
N VAL A 133 -1.69 -20.43 7.71
CA VAL A 133 -2.88 -19.99 6.97
C VAL A 133 -3.74 -21.19 6.57
N GLN A 134 -3.13 -22.29 6.09
CA GLN A 134 -3.89 -23.52 5.79
C GLN A 134 -4.64 -24.08 7.02
N ARG A 135 -4.05 -24.00 8.22
CA ARG A 135 -4.71 -24.43 9.47
C ARG A 135 -5.83 -23.49 9.92
N ARG A 136 -5.73 -22.19 9.62
CA ARG A 136 -6.76 -21.18 9.88
C ARG A 136 -7.96 -21.32 8.93
N TYR A 137 -7.70 -21.72 7.69
CA TYR A 137 -8.68 -21.84 6.60
C TYR A 137 -8.82 -23.28 6.13
N VAL A 138 -9.43 -24.11 6.97
CA VAL A 138 -9.48 -25.57 6.81
C VAL A 138 -10.33 -25.99 5.60
N ALA A 139 -11.50 -25.39 5.39
CA ALA A 139 -12.36 -25.72 4.26
C ALA A 139 -11.72 -25.31 2.92
N LEU A 140 -11.07 -24.15 2.87
CA LEU A 140 -10.32 -23.68 1.71
C LEU A 140 -9.10 -24.58 1.42
N ALA A 141 -8.30 -24.92 2.43
CA ALA A 141 -7.16 -25.82 2.25
C ALA A 141 -7.62 -27.20 1.76
N LYS A 142 -8.69 -27.74 2.35
CA LYS A 142 -9.31 -29.00 1.90
C LYS A 142 -9.85 -28.89 0.47
N TYR A 143 -10.39 -27.74 0.08
CA TYR A 143 -10.90 -27.51 -1.28
C TYR A 143 -9.75 -27.54 -2.28
N LEU A 144 -8.66 -26.84 -2.02
CA LEU A 144 -7.48 -26.79 -2.89
C LEU A 144 -6.75 -28.16 -2.97
N GLY A 145 -6.89 -29.01 -1.94
CA GLY A 145 -6.43 -30.40 -1.99
C GLY A 145 -7.33 -31.36 -2.79
N LYS A 146 -8.62 -31.03 -2.96
CA LYS A 146 -9.61 -31.86 -3.66
C LYS A 146 -9.86 -31.41 -5.10
N TYR A 147 -9.91 -30.11 -5.34
CA TYR A 147 -10.18 -29.48 -6.63
C TYR A 147 -8.91 -28.85 -7.19
N GLN A 148 -8.75 -28.88 -8.51
CA GLN A 148 -7.51 -28.48 -9.18
C GLN A 148 -7.34 -26.96 -9.33
N GLY A 149 -8.32 -26.15 -8.92
CA GLY A 149 -8.24 -24.71 -9.00
C GLY A 149 -9.33 -23.96 -8.24
N LEU A 150 -9.00 -22.73 -7.84
CA LEU A 150 -9.93 -21.70 -7.43
C LEU A 150 -9.66 -20.46 -8.29
N GLU A 151 -10.65 -20.01 -9.05
CA GLU A 151 -10.51 -18.82 -9.89
C GLU A 151 -10.79 -17.54 -9.07
N ILE A 152 -9.82 -16.64 -9.02
CA ILE A 152 -9.93 -15.31 -8.40
C ILE A 152 -9.86 -14.27 -9.51
N GLN A 153 -10.87 -13.41 -9.57
CA GLN A 153 -10.93 -12.29 -10.51
C GLN A 153 -10.74 -10.97 -9.77
N VAL A 154 -9.67 -10.24 -10.05
CA VAL A 154 -9.42 -8.91 -9.47
C VAL A 154 -9.71 -7.84 -10.53
N ARG A 155 -10.57 -6.86 -10.20
CA ARG A 155 -11.00 -5.78 -11.10
C ARG A 155 -11.00 -4.43 -10.41
N SER A 156 -10.79 -3.36 -11.18
CA SER A 156 -11.17 -2.02 -10.71
C SER A 156 -12.70 -1.87 -10.73
N VAL A 157 -13.24 -0.89 -10.00
CA VAL A 157 -14.67 -0.53 -10.03
C VAL A 157 -15.15 -0.22 -11.45
N ALA A 158 -14.32 0.48 -12.24
CA ALA A 158 -14.62 0.80 -13.63
C ALA A 158 -14.65 -0.46 -14.52
N GLY A 159 -13.63 -1.32 -14.39
CA GLY A 159 -13.56 -2.60 -15.09
C GLY A 159 -14.71 -3.54 -14.74
N HIS A 160 -15.15 -3.55 -13.48
CA HIS A 160 -16.31 -4.30 -13.05
C HIS A 160 -17.60 -3.79 -13.71
N ALA A 161 -17.88 -2.48 -13.63
CA ALA A 161 -19.09 -1.89 -14.20
C ALA A 161 -19.22 -2.15 -15.71
N TRP A 162 -18.13 -1.98 -16.46
CA TRP A 162 -18.11 -2.28 -17.89
C TRP A 162 -18.39 -3.75 -18.18
N ALA A 163 -17.73 -4.66 -17.46
CA ALA A 163 -17.82 -6.10 -17.70
C ALA A 163 -19.18 -6.69 -17.30
N GLU A 164 -19.82 -6.18 -16.25
CA GLU A 164 -21.17 -6.62 -15.89
C GLU A 164 -22.20 -6.19 -16.94
N TYR A 165 -22.11 -4.96 -17.45
CA TYR A 165 -23.02 -4.49 -18.49
C TYR A 165 -22.82 -5.25 -19.81
N GLU A 166 -21.57 -5.47 -20.22
CA GLU A 166 -21.27 -6.28 -21.41
C GLU A 166 -21.80 -7.71 -21.29
N HIS A 167 -21.59 -8.33 -20.14
CA HIS A 167 -22.05 -9.69 -19.90
C HIS A 167 -23.59 -9.77 -19.90
N ASP A 168 -24.28 -8.82 -19.27
CA ASP A 168 -25.75 -8.79 -19.22
C ASP A 168 -26.37 -8.65 -20.61
N ILE A 169 -25.86 -7.72 -21.42
CA ILE A 169 -26.32 -7.53 -22.80
C ILE A 169 -26.07 -8.79 -23.65
N ARG A 170 -24.86 -9.36 -23.61
CA ARG A 170 -24.50 -10.48 -24.50
C ARG A 170 -25.10 -11.82 -24.11
N TYR A 171 -25.21 -12.11 -22.82
CA TYR A 171 -25.56 -13.46 -22.34
C TYR A 171 -26.97 -13.57 -21.77
N LYS A 172 -27.58 -12.47 -21.28
CA LYS A 172 -28.91 -12.54 -20.65
C LYS A 172 -30.01 -11.93 -21.51
N SER A 173 -29.71 -11.05 -22.45
CA SER A 173 -30.74 -10.45 -23.30
C SER A 173 -31.04 -11.32 -24.52
N GLY A 174 -32.24 -11.91 -24.58
CA GLY A 174 -32.77 -12.47 -25.84
C GLY A 174 -32.82 -11.42 -26.96
N ALA A 175 -33.00 -10.16 -26.57
CA ALA A 175 -32.96 -9.00 -27.45
C ALA A 175 -31.65 -8.88 -28.23
N TYR A 176 -30.46 -9.12 -27.63
CA TYR A 176 -29.20 -9.08 -28.38
C TYR A 176 -29.15 -10.16 -29.46
N GLN A 177 -29.66 -11.36 -29.17
CA GLN A 177 -29.65 -12.46 -30.14
C GLN A 177 -30.55 -12.18 -31.35
N GLU A 178 -31.65 -11.47 -31.14
CA GLU A 178 -32.62 -11.05 -32.16
C GLU A 178 -32.14 -9.87 -33.02
N LEU A 179 -31.07 -9.17 -32.63
CA LEU A 179 -30.52 -8.06 -33.41
C LEU A 179 -30.01 -8.50 -34.80
N THR A 180 -30.15 -7.59 -35.76
CA THR A 180 -29.52 -7.73 -37.08
C THR A 180 -27.98 -7.75 -36.94
N PRO A 181 -27.25 -8.38 -37.87
CA PRO A 181 -25.78 -8.36 -37.84
C PRO A 181 -25.17 -6.94 -37.80
N GLY A 182 -25.81 -5.98 -38.47
CA GLY A 182 -25.37 -4.58 -38.45
C GLY A 182 -25.52 -3.93 -37.08
N ASP A 183 -26.63 -4.17 -36.38
CA ASP A 183 -26.84 -3.65 -35.04
C ASP A 183 -25.96 -4.34 -34.01
N LYS A 184 -25.69 -5.65 -34.15
CA LYS A 184 -24.70 -6.36 -33.32
C LYS A 184 -23.31 -5.72 -33.46
N GLY A 185 -22.86 -5.45 -34.69
CA GLY A 185 -21.59 -4.77 -34.94
C GLY A 185 -21.53 -3.37 -34.34
N ARG A 186 -22.66 -2.63 -34.33
CA ARG A 186 -22.74 -1.31 -33.69
C ARG A 186 -22.68 -1.40 -32.16
N VAL A 187 -23.34 -2.39 -31.56
CA VAL A 187 -23.23 -2.67 -30.13
C VAL A 187 -21.79 -3.03 -29.75
N ASP A 188 -21.11 -3.86 -30.56
CA ASP A 188 -19.70 -4.20 -30.35
C ASP A 188 -18.81 -2.96 -30.38
N GLN A 189 -19.02 -2.07 -31.35
CA GLN A 189 -18.31 -0.81 -31.46
C GLN A 189 -18.52 0.09 -30.22
N TYR A 190 -19.76 0.20 -29.72
CA TYR A 190 -20.03 0.96 -28.49
C TYR A 190 -19.37 0.37 -27.25
N PHE A 191 -19.27 -0.96 -27.15
CA PHE A 191 -18.52 -1.59 -26.07
C PHE A 191 -17.02 -1.28 -26.13
N VAL A 192 -16.44 -1.25 -27.33
CA VAL A 192 -15.04 -0.81 -27.54
C VAL A 192 -14.83 0.63 -27.10
N GLU A 193 -15.73 1.54 -27.50
CA GLU A 193 -15.69 2.96 -27.12
C GLU A 193 -15.84 3.16 -25.61
N ALA A 194 -16.83 2.50 -24.99
CA ALA A 194 -17.02 2.50 -23.54
C ALA A 194 -15.79 1.94 -22.82
N GLY A 195 -15.11 0.94 -23.41
CA GLY A 195 -13.85 0.41 -22.92
C GLY A 195 -12.71 1.44 -22.92
N GLY A 196 -12.69 2.33 -23.92
CA GLY A 196 -11.79 3.48 -23.98
C GLY A 196 -12.04 4.49 -22.86
N MET A 197 -13.30 4.87 -22.64
CA MET A 197 -13.69 5.79 -21.55
C MET A 197 -13.36 5.21 -20.18
N ARG A 198 -13.63 3.91 -19.98
CA ARG A 198 -13.28 3.18 -18.76
C ARG A 198 -11.77 3.22 -18.49
N ARG A 199 -10.92 2.95 -19.49
CA ARG A 199 -9.45 3.06 -19.35
C ARG A 199 -9.03 4.47 -18.93
N TYR A 200 -9.65 5.50 -19.51
CA TYR A 200 -9.35 6.88 -19.15
C TYR A 200 -9.77 7.20 -17.70
N MET A 201 -10.93 6.72 -17.26
CA MET A 201 -11.40 6.87 -15.88
C MET A 201 -10.48 6.16 -14.89
N ASP A 202 -10.06 4.94 -15.18
CA ASP A 202 -9.08 4.20 -14.38
C ASP A 202 -7.77 4.97 -14.24
N ASN A 203 -7.24 5.51 -15.34
CA ASN A 203 -6.03 6.34 -15.30
C ASN A 203 -6.22 7.58 -14.41
N ILE A 204 -7.36 8.27 -14.49
CA ILE A 204 -7.64 9.41 -13.61
C ILE A 204 -7.70 8.97 -12.14
N PHE A 205 -8.28 7.81 -11.83
CA PHE A 205 -8.32 7.31 -10.47
C PHE A 205 -6.93 6.96 -9.95
N ASP A 206 -6.08 6.34 -10.77
CA ASP A 206 -4.68 6.10 -10.43
C ASP A 206 -3.93 7.43 -10.20
N GLU A 207 -4.16 8.46 -11.01
CA GLU A 207 -3.57 9.80 -10.84
C GLU A 207 -4.08 10.52 -9.58
N ILE A 208 -5.38 10.43 -9.26
CA ILE A 208 -5.94 10.98 -8.02
C ILE A 208 -5.30 10.30 -6.82
N GLU A 209 -5.21 8.97 -6.84
CA GLU A 209 -4.57 8.20 -5.78
C GLU A 209 -3.09 8.59 -5.66
N GLU A 210 -2.40 8.80 -6.78
CA GLU A 210 -1.01 9.24 -6.81
C GLU A 210 -0.81 10.71 -6.44
N LEU A 211 -1.82 11.57 -6.53
CA LEU A 211 -1.78 12.94 -6.00
C LEU A 211 -2.03 12.98 -4.50
N LEU A 212 -2.90 12.09 -4.00
CA LEU A 212 -3.15 11.91 -2.58
C LEU A 212 -1.99 11.19 -1.89
N ARG A 213 -1.23 10.38 -2.65
CA ARG A 213 -0.01 9.73 -2.21
C ARG A 213 1.20 10.63 -2.49
N PRO A 214 2.15 10.79 -1.56
CA PRO A 214 3.33 11.60 -1.84
C PRO A 214 4.20 10.99 -2.94
N GLN A 215 4.43 11.77 -4.01
CA GLN A 215 5.39 11.46 -5.05
C GLN A 215 6.82 11.40 -4.48
N GLU A 216 7.50 10.29 -4.72
CA GLU A 216 8.96 10.28 -4.80
C GLU A 216 9.36 10.98 -6.10
N THR A 217 9.68 12.27 -6.04
CA THR A 217 10.62 12.80 -7.03
C THR A 217 12.04 12.42 -6.59
N GLY A 218 12.43 11.19 -6.95
CA GLY A 218 13.75 10.90 -7.49
C GLY A 218 15.00 11.14 -6.63
N ASP A 219 14.96 10.94 -5.32
CA ASP A 219 16.19 10.73 -4.54
C ASP A 219 16.06 9.44 -3.73
N VAL A 220 16.50 8.34 -4.33
CA VAL A 220 16.86 7.12 -3.59
C VAL A 220 17.98 7.53 -2.63
N ALA A 221 17.69 7.60 -1.34
CA ALA A 221 18.76 7.69 -0.34
C ALA A 221 19.62 6.42 -0.49
N PRO A 222 20.97 6.53 -0.55
CA PRO A 222 21.83 5.36 -0.67
C PRO A 222 21.62 4.42 0.52
N ALA A 223 21.68 3.12 0.24
CA ALA A 223 21.39 2.00 1.14
C ALA A 223 22.40 1.81 2.30
N ASP A 224 23.33 2.74 2.50
CA ASP A 224 24.46 2.62 3.44
C ASP A 224 24.42 3.65 4.60
N GLU A 225 23.24 4.20 4.93
CA GLU A 225 23.10 5.06 6.11
C GLU A 225 22.94 4.22 7.40
N PRO A 226 23.86 4.33 8.39
CA PRO A 226 23.72 3.68 9.69
C PRO A 226 22.51 4.28 10.41
N VAL A 227 21.77 3.51 11.22
CA VAL A 227 20.88 4.11 12.23
C VAL A 227 21.32 3.61 13.57
N ILE A 228 22.06 4.48 14.24
CA ILE A 228 21.75 4.85 15.62
C ILE A 228 21.79 6.38 15.61
N GLY A 229 20.62 6.98 15.82
CA GLY A 229 20.38 8.42 15.79
C GLY A 229 19.00 8.80 16.31
N VAL A 230 18.43 7.95 17.17
CA VAL A 230 17.83 8.49 18.39
C VAL A 230 18.99 9.22 19.08
N ASP A 231 18.77 10.29 19.85
CA ASP A 231 19.79 10.72 20.83
C ASP A 231 20.48 9.45 21.33
N GLU A 232 21.82 9.31 21.33
CA GLU A 232 22.33 8.47 22.40
C GLU A 232 21.93 9.26 23.63
N PRO A 233 20.89 8.88 24.41
CA PRO A 233 20.96 9.29 25.80
C PRO A 233 22.27 8.62 26.22
N SER A 234 23.15 9.34 26.91
CA SER A 234 24.34 8.70 27.46
C SER A 234 23.91 7.33 28.00
N PRO A 235 24.51 6.19 27.56
CA PRO A 235 23.97 4.85 27.79
C PRO A 235 23.65 4.54 29.25
N GLU A 236 24.16 5.37 30.15
CA GLU A 236 23.91 5.50 31.58
C GLU A 236 22.44 5.86 31.97
N GLY A 237 21.52 6.17 31.04
CA GLY A 237 20.15 6.61 31.36
C GLY A 237 18.96 5.87 30.73
N LEU A 238 19.18 4.97 29.76
CA LEU A 238 18.10 4.21 29.11
C LEU A 238 17.78 2.91 29.85
N ASN A 239 16.52 2.47 29.76
CA ASN A 239 16.13 1.16 30.28
C ASN A 239 16.92 0.04 29.56
N PRO A 240 17.85 -0.65 30.24
CA PRO A 240 18.75 -1.62 29.62
C PRO A 240 18.10 -3.00 29.44
N THR A 241 16.81 -3.14 29.79
CA THR A 241 16.09 -4.40 29.69
C THR A 241 16.14 -4.91 28.24
N PRO A 242 16.63 -6.14 28.00
CA PRO A 242 16.68 -6.73 26.67
C PRO A 242 15.30 -6.77 26.02
N LEU A 243 15.25 -6.49 24.72
CA LEU A 243 14.04 -6.57 23.94
C LEU A 243 13.80 -8.02 23.51
N ASP A 244 12.87 -8.69 24.17
CA ASP A 244 12.39 -10.03 23.80
C ASP A 244 10.86 -10.00 23.54
N PRO A 245 10.25 -11.08 23.01
CA PRO A 245 8.83 -11.08 22.70
C PRO A 245 7.91 -10.84 23.90
N ALA A 246 8.33 -11.21 25.12
CA ALA A 246 7.53 -11.01 26.32
C ALA A 246 7.59 -9.54 26.77
N ALA A 247 8.79 -8.97 26.84
CA ALA A 247 9.03 -7.55 27.11
C ALA A 247 8.33 -6.65 26.08
N LEU A 248 8.40 -7.00 24.80
CA LEU A 248 7.69 -6.29 23.73
C LEU A 248 6.17 -6.38 23.93
N GLY A 249 5.66 -7.57 24.28
CA GLY A 249 4.25 -7.81 24.58
C GLY A 249 3.73 -6.93 25.71
N GLU A 250 4.48 -6.79 26.80
CA GLU A 250 4.13 -5.92 27.92
C GLU A 250 4.11 -4.44 27.50
N LEU A 251 5.13 -3.98 26.76
CA LEU A 251 5.21 -2.61 26.27
C LEU A 251 4.04 -2.26 25.35
N ILE A 252 3.67 -3.12 24.41
CA ILE A 252 2.57 -2.83 23.49
C ILE A 252 1.20 -2.93 24.15
N ALA A 253 1.04 -3.74 25.19
CA ALA A 253 -0.19 -3.84 25.95
C ALA A 253 -0.48 -2.55 26.72
N ASP A 254 0.56 -1.91 27.27
CA ASP A 254 0.44 -0.59 27.91
C ASP A 254 0.19 0.51 26.87
N ARG A 255 0.89 0.46 25.73
CA ARG A 255 0.76 1.45 24.64
C ARG A 255 -0.60 1.40 23.93
N PHE A 256 -1.21 0.22 23.80
CA PHE A 256 -2.46 -0.02 23.07
C PHE A 256 -3.49 -0.81 23.90
N PRO A 257 -3.95 -0.27 25.05
CA PRO A 257 -4.69 -1.03 26.06
C PRO A 257 -6.11 -1.44 25.64
N ARG A 258 -6.60 -0.93 24.51
CA ARG A 258 -7.94 -1.19 23.99
C ARG A 258 -7.97 -2.16 22.81
N ASP A 259 -6.80 -2.55 22.31
CA ASP A 259 -6.68 -3.38 21.11
C ASP A 259 -6.33 -4.83 21.48
N GLU A 260 -6.71 -5.78 20.62
CA GLU A 260 -6.35 -7.18 20.81
C GLU A 260 -4.83 -7.38 20.66
N PRO A 261 -4.15 -8.17 21.51
CA PRO A 261 -2.69 -8.27 21.49
C PRO A 261 -2.07 -8.64 20.14
N GLY A 262 -2.70 -9.57 19.41
CA GLY A 262 -2.07 -10.25 18.29
C GLY A 262 -1.36 -11.54 18.74
N ASP A 263 -0.60 -12.16 17.85
CA ASP A 263 0.01 -13.46 18.10
C ASP A 263 1.52 -13.38 18.44
N SER A 264 1.98 -14.37 19.21
CA SER A 264 3.38 -14.49 19.66
C SER A 264 4.39 -14.67 18.51
N PRO A 265 4.10 -15.44 17.44
CA PRO A 265 4.97 -15.49 16.26
C PRO A 265 5.22 -14.12 15.64
N SER A 266 4.20 -13.27 15.53
CA SER A 266 4.34 -11.93 14.98
C SER A 266 5.21 -11.04 15.86
N LEU A 267 5.10 -11.15 17.19
CA LEU A 267 6.02 -10.46 18.13
C LEU A 267 7.47 -10.89 17.92
N ALA A 268 7.73 -12.19 17.75
CA ALA A 268 9.08 -12.68 17.50
C ALA A 268 9.67 -12.10 16.19
N VAL A 269 8.86 -11.99 15.13
CA VAL A 269 9.25 -11.35 13.87
C VAL A 269 9.61 -9.88 14.07
N LEU A 270 8.85 -9.13 14.88
CA LEU A 270 9.18 -7.72 15.18
C LEU A 270 10.51 -7.60 15.91
N VAL A 271 10.75 -8.46 16.92
CA VAL A 271 12.01 -8.46 17.68
C VAL A 271 13.21 -8.78 16.79
N GLU A 272 13.10 -9.80 15.92
CA GLU A 272 14.17 -10.17 14.98
C GLU A 272 14.50 -9.02 14.02
N GLN A 273 13.47 -8.36 13.49
CA GLN A 273 13.64 -7.24 12.57
C GLN A 273 14.20 -5.98 13.26
N LEU A 274 13.80 -5.71 14.51
CA LEU A 274 14.37 -4.63 15.31
C LEU A 274 15.83 -4.88 15.67
N ALA A 275 16.21 -6.13 15.95
CA ALA A 275 17.59 -6.52 16.16
C ALA A 275 18.45 -6.29 14.90
N ALA A 276 17.91 -6.55 13.70
CA ALA A 276 18.58 -6.21 12.43
C ALA A 276 18.74 -4.70 12.19
N LEU A 277 18.07 -3.85 12.99
CA LEU A 277 18.19 -2.40 13.01
C LEU A 277 18.97 -1.88 14.22
N ASP A 278 19.66 -2.75 14.95
CA ASP A 278 20.40 -2.46 16.19
C ASP A 278 19.54 -1.95 17.37
N VAL A 279 18.22 -2.17 17.31
CA VAL A 279 17.28 -1.90 18.42
C VAL A 279 17.09 -3.18 19.24
N THR A 280 17.80 -3.28 20.36
CA THR A 280 17.92 -4.51 21.16
C THR A 280 17.46 -4.38 22.62
N THR A 281 17.05 -3.18 23.04
CA THR A 281 16.57 -2.90 24.41
C THR A 281 15.24 -2.14 24.40
N ILE A 282 14.48 -2.24 25.49
CA ILE A 282 13.22 -1.50 25.68
C ILE A 282 13.47 0.01 25.56
N GLY A 283 14.52 0.53 26.21
CA GLY A 283 14.81 1.97 26.19
C GLY A 283 15.09 2.51 24.78
N GLN A 284 15.79 1.75 23.94
CA GLN A 284 16.02 2.13 22.54
C GLN A 284 14.72 2.19 21.73
N LEU A 285 13.84 1.20 21.93
CA LEU A 285 12.54 1.16 21.27
C LEU A 285 11.64 2.33 21.70
N GLU A 286 11.51 2.58 23.00
CA GLU A 286 10.73 3.70 23.53
C GLU A 286 11.25 5.04 23.01
N ALA A 287 12.57 5.22 22.99
CA ALA A 287 13.19 6.43 22.48
C ALA A 287 12.96 6.60 20.97
N ALA A 288 13.00 5.52 20.18
CA ALA A 288 12.63 5.58 18.75
C ALA A 288 11.15 5.96 18.53
N LEU A 289 10.24 5.46 19.37
CA LEU A 289 8.80 5.74 19.29
C LEU A 289 8.41 7.09 19.89
N SER A 290 9.26 7.70 20.73
CA SER A 290 8.98 8.95 21.44
C SER A 290 8.63 10.14 20.53
N ASN A 291 9.13 10.13 19.29
CA ASN A 291 8.89 11.16 18.30
C ASN A 291 7.52 11.04 17.59
N LEU A 292 6.73 9.98 17.86
CA LEU A 292 5.42 9.80 17.25
C LEU A 292 4.32 10.44 18.09
N GLU A 293 3.52 11.31 17.47
CA GLU A 293 2.28 11.81 18.08
C GLU A 293 1.27 10.65 18.24
N GLU A 294 0.56 10.63 19.37
CA GLU A 294 -0.45 9.60 19.65
C GLU A 294 -1.53 9.52 18.55
N GLY A 295 -1.79 8.30 18.09
CA GLY A 295 -2.77 8.01 17.05
C GLY A 295 -2.45 8.58 15.66
N GLN A 296 -1.27 9.18 15.45
CA GLN A 296 -0.88 9.76 14.16
C GLN A 296 -0.84 8.70 13.06
N VAL A 297 -0.18 7.58 13.33
CA VAL A 297 -0.07 6.46 12.37
C VAL A 297 -1.44 5.84 12.13
N ALA A 298 -2.26 5.72 13.18
CA ALA A 298 -3.62 5.20 13.06
C ALA A 298 -4.51 6.02 12.11
N ARG A 299 -4.42 7.36 12.15
CA ARG A 299 -5.16 8.25 11.24
C ARG A 299 -4.73 8.08 9.78
N LEU A 300 -3.46 7.78 9.53
CA LEU A 300 -2.92 7.63 8.18
C LEU A 300 -3.21 6.27 7.58
N MET A 301 -3.15 5.24 8.41
CA MET A 301 -3.44 3.88 7.99
C MET A 301 -4.93 3.67 7.75
N ASP A 302 -5.77 4.52 8.35
CA ASP A 302 -7.24 4.46 8.31
C ASP A 302 -7.72 3.04 8.65
N TYR A 303 -7.33 2.59 9.85
CA TYR A 303 -7.56 1.22 10.25
C TYR A 303 -9.06 0.88 10.30
N PRO A 304 -9.47 -0.31 9.84
CA PRO A 304 -10.77 -0.84 10.21
C PRO A 304 -10.81 -1.08 11.73
N THR A 305 -12.02 -1.21 12.30
CA THR A 305 -12.27 -1.34 13.76
C THR A 305 -11.58 -2.54 14.45
N GLU A 306 -10.91 -3.44 13.72
CA GLU A 306 -10.28 -4.66 14.23
C GLU A 306 -8.78 -4.71 13.84
N THR A 307 -7.93 -3.94 14.52
CA THR A 307 -6.46 -4.02 14.35
C THR A 307 -5.78 -4.39 15.66
N THR A 308 -4.77 -5.26 15.59
CA THR A 308 -4.08 -5.76 16.78
C THR A 308 -3.01 -4.79 17.27
N GLN A 309 -2.60 -4.93 18.54
CA GLN A 309 -1.50 -4.18 19.13
C GLN A 309 -0.21 -4.38 18.33
N VAL A 310 0.11 -5.63 17.98
CA VAL A 310 1.25 -5.98 17.11
C VAL A 310 1.17 -5.25 15.78
N ARG A 311 0.00 -5.20 15.14
CA ARG A 311 -0.17 -4.55 13.84
C ARG A 311 0.06 -3.04 13.94
N LYS A 312 -0.47 -2.39 14.98
CA LYS A 312 -0.28 -0.95 15.20
C LYS A 312 1.17 -0.61 15.47
N LEU A 313 1.86 -1.40 16.30
CA LEU A 313 3.29 -1.24 16.51
C LEU A 313 4.07 -1.41 15.20
N ASP A 314 3.78 -2.46 14.42
CA ASP A 314 4.46 -2.75 13.16
C ASP A 314 4.33 -1.57 12.16
N ASP A 315 3.18 -0.90 12.13
CA ASP A 315 2.99 0.33 11.34
C ASP A 315 3.69 1.54 11.95
N GLU A 316 3.75 1.69 13.28
CA GLU A 316 4.53 2.75 13.93
C GLU A 316 6.02 2.61 13.66
N LEU A 317 6.55 1.39 13.74
CA LEU A 317 7.93 1.04 13.39
C LEU A 317 8.21 1.31 11.91
N LEU A 318 7.31 0.89 11.02
CA LEU A 318 7.39 1.21 9.60
C LEU A 318 7.42 2.72 9.35
N ALA A 319 6.70 3.47 10.18
CA ALA A 319 6.61 4.92 10.05
C ALA A 319 7.78 5.69 10.69
N VAL A 320 8.54 5.06 11.58
CA VAL A 320 9.80 5.57 12.15
C VAL A 320 10.98 5.23 11.23
N PHE A 321 11.10 3.96 10.82
CA PHE A 321 12.27 3.43 10.15
C PHE A 321 12.13 3.36 8.61
N LEU A 322 10.93 3.60 8.06
CA LEU A 322 10.62 3.69 6.63
C LEU A 322 11.24 2.52 5.83
N ASP A 323 12.00 2.82 4.78
CA ASP A 323 12.61 1.81 3.90
C ASP A 323 13.60 0.90 4.64
N ARG A 324 14.29 1.39 5.68
CA ARG A 324 15.17 0.54 6.49
C ARG A 324 14.38 -0.53 7.22
N TYR A 325 13.17 -0.19 7.69
CA TYR A 325 12.27 -1.20 8.24
C TYR A 325 11.92 -2.24 7.19
N VAL A 326 11.55 -1.80 5.98
CA VAL A 326 11.27 -2.72 4.87
C VAL A 326 12.47 -3.63 4.62
N GLU A 327 13.66 -3.08 4.41
CA GLU A 327 14.85 -3.87 4.05
C GLU A 327 15.35 -4.79 5.18
N ALA A 328 15.06 -4.46 6.45
CA ALA A 328 15.36 -5.34 7.58
C ALA A 328 14.44 -6.56 7.71
N ALA A 329 13.36 -6.65 6.93
CA ALA A 329 12.47 -7.81 6.99
C ALA A 329 13.16 -9.09 6.46
N GLY A 330 13.02 -10.18 7.21
CA GLY A 330 13.73 -11.44 6.96
C GLY A 330 13.36 -12.19 5.67
N ASP A 331 12.25 -11.83 5.02
CA ASP A 331 11.77 -12.51 3.82
C ASP A 331 11.14 -11.56 2.78
N ALA A 332 10.98 -12.05 1.55
CA ALA A 332 10.44 -11.27 0.44
C ALA A 332 8.93 -10.95 0.57
N ASP A 333 8.14 -11.83 1.18
CA ASP A 333 6.70 -11.67 1.35
C ASP A 333 6.40 -10.55 2.37
N ARG A 334 7.17 -10.51 3.47
CA ARG A 334 7.11 -9.43 4.45
C ARG A 334 7.59 -8.11 3.87
N ARG A 335 8.68 -8.10 3.08
CA ARG A 335 9.13 -6.90 2.35
C ARG A 335 8.05 -6.36 1.43
N GLN A 336 7.41 -7.21 0.63
CA GLN A 336 6.32 -6.81 -0.25
C GLN A 336 5.18 -6.17 0.55
N LEU A 337 4.75 -6.80 1.64
CA LEU A 337 3.68 -6.28 2.52
C LEU A 337 4.03 -4.90 3.09
N LEU A 338 5.24 -4.76 3.65
CA LEU A 338 5.68 -3.50 4.26
C LEU A 338 5.82 -2.39 3.20
N ARG A 339 6.26 -2.69 1.97
CA ARG A 339 6.28 -1.70 0.87
C ARG A 339 4.88 -1.20 0.53
N LEU A 340 3.89 -2.09 0.47
CA LEU A 340 2.51 -1.71 0.18
C LEU A 340 1.96 -0.76 1.26
N ARG A 341 2.18 -1.11 2.54
CA ARG A 341 1.80 -0.28 3.70
C ARG A 341 2.57 1.04 3.77
N LEU A 342 3.86 1.02 3.44
CA LEU A 342 4.74 2.19 3.48
C LEU A 342 4.20 3.30 2.58
N ARG A 343 3.51 2.97 1.48
CA ARG A 343 2.87 3.97 0.62
C ARG A 343 1.80 4.80 1.35
N ARG A 344 1.04 4.21 2.28
CA ARG A 344 0.08 4.95 3.14
C ARG A 344 0.80 5.76 4.19
N VAL A 345 1.76 5.12 4.86
CA VAL A 345 2.58 5.74 5.89
C VAL A 345 3.40 6.90 5.34
N ARG A 346 3.89 6.87 4.10
CA ARG A 346 4.60 8.01 3.51
C ARG A 346 3.71 9.23 3.27
N GLY A 347 2.38 9.05 3.21
CA GLY A 347 1.37 10.11 3.31
C GLY A 347 1.51 11.02 4.54
N ARG A 348 2.30 10.58 5.53
CA ARG A 348 2.51 11.18 6.85
C ARG A 348 3.15 12.56 6.89
N PHE A 349 3.81 13.06 5.84
CA PHE A 349 4.71 14.20 6.03
C PHE A 349 4.46 15.39 5.11
N THR A 350 3.73 15.23 4.00
CA THR A 350 3.55 16.27 2.98
C THR A 350 2.43 17.24 3.31
N ILE A 351 2.57 17.97 4.41
CA ILE A 351 1.64 19.04 4.78
C ILE A 351 2.24 20.43 4.55
N TYR A 352 3.54 20.53 4.24
CA TYR A 352 4.22 21.82 4.13
C TYR A 352 4.30 22.28 2.68
N SER A 353 3.75 23.43 2.35
CA SER A 353 3.91 24.05 1.04
C SER A 353 4.72 25.34 1.18
N LEU A 354 5.77 25.46 0.37
CA LEU A 354 6.50 26.71 0.19
C LEU A 354 5.80 27.51 -0.92
N GLU A 355 5.38 28.72 -0.59
CA GLU A 355 4.75 29.66 -1.52
C GLU A 355 5.68 30.85 -1.77
N GLU A 356 6.08 30.99 -3.02
CA GLU A 356 6.78 32.16 -3.55
C GLU A 356 5.75 33.04 -4.31
N PRO A 357 5.97 34.36 -4.48
CA PRO A 357 4.98 35.29 -5.07
C PRO A 357 4.39 34.85 -6.43
N ASN A 358 5.10 34.02 -7.20
CA ASN A 358 4.67 33.49 -8.50
C ASN A 358 4.68 31.95 -8.58
N ARG A 359 4.88 31.23 -7.47
CA ARG A 359 5.05 29.77 -7.49
C ARG A 359 4.62 29.12 -6.18
N THR A 360 3.52 28.40 -6.23
CA THR A 360 3.11 27.48 -5.16
C THR A 360 3.70 26.10 -5.43
N ARG A 361 4.52 25.58 -4.51
CA ARG A 361 4.99 24.19 -4.59
C ARG A 361 3.93 23.24 -4.02
N ARG A 362 3.90 22.01 -4.53
CA ARG A 362 3.09 20.93 -3.94
C ARG A 362 3.52 20.72 -2.49
N PRO A 363 2.61 20.27 -1.60
CA PRO A 363 2.99 19.94 -0.23
C PRO A 363 4.12 18.90 -0.18
N VAL A 364 5.08 19.09 0.72
CA VAL A 364 6.28 18.27 0.90
C VAL A 364 6.51 17.92 2.37
N ALA A 365 7.30 16.87 2.61
CA ALA A 365 7.70 16.43 3.94
C ALA A 365 8.39 17.55 4.74
N ALA A 366 8.27 17.56 6.07
CA ALA A 366 8.94 18.57 6.91
C ALA A 366 10.44 18.71 6.61
N ALA A 367 11.17 17.59 6.58
CA ALA A 367 12.59 17.58 6.23
C ALA A 367 12.86 18.03 4.78
N ARG A 368 11.93 17.79 3.85
CA ARG A 368 12.05 18.29 2.47
C ARG A 368 11.78 19.79 2.39
N ALA A 369 10.78 20.29 3.12
CA ALA A 369 10.52 21.72 3.23
C ALA A 369 11.75 22.46 3.79
N VAL A 370 12.41 21.93 4.83
CA VAL A 370 13.67 22.52 5.34
C VAL A 370 14.76 22.53 4.27
N ARG A 371 14.97 21.42 3.53
CA ARG A 371 15.97 21.40 2.43
C ARG A 371 15.64 22.36 1.29
N ASP A 372 14.38 22.45 0.91
CA ASP A 372 13.92 23.39 -0.12
C ASP A 372 14.11 24.84 0.36
N LEU A 373 13.86 25.14 1.64
CA LEU A 373 14.16 26.44 2.25
C LEU A 373 15.66 26.72 2.30
N VAL A 374 16.49 25.75 2.67
CA VAL A 374 17.96 25.90 2.65
C VAL A 374 18.44 26.28 1.25
N LYS A 375 17.94 25.58 0.23
CA LYS A 375 18.25 25.92 -1.16
C LYS A 375 17.81 27.33 -1.52
N PHE A 376 16.58 27.71 -1.16
CA PHE A 376 16.05 29.05 -1.41
C PHE A 376 16.89 30.13 -0.71
N VAL A 377 17.18 29.96 0.58
CA VAL A 377 17.97 30.90 1.39
C VAL A 377 19.41 31.00 0.87
N ALA A 378 20.03 29.89 0.47
CA ALA A 378 21.35 29.92 -0.15
C ALA A 378 21.37 30.74 -1.44
N GLU A 379 20.33 30.61 -2.28
CA GLU A 379 20.20 31.34 -3.53
C GLU A 379 19.92 32.85 -3.33
N HIS A 380 19.23 33.22 -2.24
CA HIS A 380 18.84 34.62 -1.98
C HIS A 380 19.82 35.38 -1.06
N ALA A 381 20.41 34.72 -0.07
CA ALA A 381 21.22 35.33 0.99
C ALA A 381 22.60 34.65 1.17
N GLY A 382 22.92 33.63 0.38
CA GLY A 382 24.19 32.90 0.42
C GLY A 382 24.23 31.76 1.44
N ILE A 383 25.19 30.85 1.29
CA ILE A 383 25.37 29.68 2.17
C ILE A 383 25.50 30.07 3.66
N PRO A 384 26.23 31.12 4.07
CA PRO A 384 26.32 31.50 5.48
C PRO A 384 24.96 31.77 6.12
N ALA A 385 23.99 32.28 5.36
CA ALA A 385 22.63 32.53 5.83
C ALA A 385 21.81 31.24 6.02
N THR A 386 22.28 30.08 5.55
CA THR A 386 21.59 28.80 5.79
C THR A 386 22.02 28.09 7.07
N ILE A 387 23.18 28.45 7.62
CA ILE A 387 23.82 27.69 8.70
C ILE A 387 23.04 27.85 10.01
N ILE A 388 22.60 26.73 10.57
CA ILE A 388 21.93 26.64 11.88
C ILE A 388 22.67 25.56 12.65
N GLY A 389 23.34 25.95 13.75
CA GLY A 389 24.22 25.06 14.50
C GLY A 389 23.53 23.75 14.88
N GLY A 390 24.15 22.62 14.53
CA GLY A 390 23.62 21.28 14.82
C GLY A 390 22.55 20.77 13.86
N ALA A 391 22.01 21.60 12.95
CA ALA A 391 20.99 21.18 11.98
C ALA A 391 21.41 21.41 10.53
N ILE A 392 22.12 22.50 10.21
CA ILE A 392 22.46 22.89 8.85
C ILE A 392 23.90 23.39 8.83
N GLY A 393 24.74 22.73 8.03
CA GLY A 393 26.18 22.86 8.05
C GLY A 393 26.82 23.02 6.68
N ALA A 394 28.05 23.54 6.65
CA ALA A 394 28.87 23.59 5.44
C ALA A 394 29.61 22.25 5.20
N SER A 395 29.76 21.46 6.25
CA SER A 395 30.29 20.09 6.25
C SER A 395 29.29 19.13 6.91
N GLN A 396 29.36 17.83 6.57
CA GLN A 396 28.57 16.79 7.24
C GLN A 396 28.78 16.80 8.76
N ASN A 397 29.99 17.12 9.22
CA ASN A 397 30.37 17.10 10.64
C ASN A 397 29.78 18.26 11.46
N ASP A 398 29.17 19.26 10.80
CA ASP A 398 28.57 20.41 11.46
C ASP A 398 27.12 20.12 11.92
N VAL A 399 26.53 19.03 11.42
CA VAL A 399 25.22 18.53 11.85
C VAL A 399 25.39 17.68 13.10
N THR A 400 24.54 17.89 14.10
CA THR A 400 24.63 17.17 15.37
C THR A 400 24.59 15.67 15.12
N PRO A 401 25.51 14.90 15.72
CA PRO A 401 25.47 13.44 15.67
C PRO A 401 24.08 12.91 16.03
N GLY A 402 23.50 12.08 15.17
CA GLY A 402 22.13 11.54 15.30
C GLY A 402 21.14 12.05 14.26
N TYR A 403 21.38 13.21 13.65
CA TYR A 403 20.64 13.62 12.45
C TYR A 403 21.41 13.22 11.18
N PHE A 404 20.79 12.48 10.25
CA PHE A 404 21.49 12.10 9.01
C PHE A 404 21.62 13.32 8.08
N PRO A 405 22.83 13.83 7.83
CA PRO A 405 23.02 15.02 7.02
C PRO A 405 22.78 14.69 5.54
N LYS A 406 21.71 15.23 4.95
CA LYS A 406 21.49 15.14 3.51
C LYS A 406 22.13 16.34 2.81
N GLU A 407 22.94 16.04 1.81
CA GLU A 407 23.54 17.05 0.94
C GLU A 407 22.46 17.73 0.07
N VAL A 408 22.44 19.05 0.11
CA VAL A 408 21.62 19.93 -0.71
C VAL A 408 22.56 20.71 -1.61
N GLN A 409 22.49 20.43 -2.91
CA GLN A 409 23.27 21.17 -3.90
C GLN A 409 22.66 22.54 -4.18
N THR A 410 23.43 23.59 -3.93
CA THR A 410 23.07 25.00 -4.16
C THR A 410 23.98 25.62 -5.23
N SER A 411 23.61 26.80 -5.74
CA SER A 411 24.42 27.52 -6.74
C SER A 411 25.82 27.92 -6.25
N ALA A 412 26.03 27.99 -4.93
CA ALA A 412 27.28 28.39 -4.30
C ALA A 412 28.08 27.22 -3.69
N GLY A 413 27.58 25.99 -3.79
CA GLY A 413 28.19 24.77 -3.21
C GLY A 413 27.23 23.91 -2.39
N PRO A 414 27.71 22.77 -1.87
CA PRO A 414 26.89 21.87 -1.06
C PRO A 414 26.62 22.44 0.33
N VAL A 415 25.41 22.19 0.84
CA VAL A 415 25.01 22.44 2.24
C VAL A 415 24.44 21.14 2.79
N TYR A 416 24.78 20.79 4.02
CA TYR A 416 24.34 19.56 4.66
C TYR A 416 23.21 19.85 5.65
N VAL A 417 22.07 19.17 5.47
CA VAL A 417 20.85 19.43 6.24
C VAL A 417 20.45 18.18 7.01
N ALA A 418 20.29 18.33 8.32
CA ALA A 418 19.75 17.32 9.21
C ALA A 418 18.43 16.74 8.68
N THR A 419 18.33 15.42 8.68
CA THR A 419 17.09 14.69 8.40
C THR A 419 16.56 14.01 9.67
N ASN A 420 15.42 13.32 9.58
CA ASN A 420 14.73 12.74 10.74
C ASN A 420 14.37 13.76 11.84
N LEU A 421 14.05 14.98 11.42
CA LEU A 421 13.68 16.07 12.31
C LEU A 421 12.31 15.79 12.94
N SER A 422 12.17 15.98 14.25
CA SER A 422 10.85 16.07 14.88
C SER A 422 10.07 17.24 14.25
N ARG A 423 8.74 17.15 14.27
CA ARG A 423 7.88 18.17 13.65
C ARG A 423 8.16 19.56 14.22
N SER A 424 8.20 19.68 15.54
CA SER A 424 8.46 20.95 16.25
C SER A 424 9.83 21.52 15.87
N TYR A 425 10.85 20.66 15.78
CA TYR A 425 12.19 21.10 15.40
C TYR A 425 12.25 21.53 13.93
N ALA A 426 11.64 20.79 13.02
CA ALA A 426 11.54 21.19 11.62
C ALA A 426 10.77 22.52 11.46
N GLU A 427 9.64 22.71 12.13
CA GLU A 427 8.89 23.97 12.10
C GLU A 427 9.73 25.15 12.64
N ASN A 428 10.56 24.93 13.68
CA ASN A 428 11.50 25.95 14.18
C ASN A 428 12.57 26.30 13.15
N LEU A 429 13.19 25.31 12.50
CA LEU A 429 14.16 25.54 11.42
C LEU A 429 13.52 26.29 10.24
N MET A 430 12.27 25.97 9.88
CA MET A 430 11.54 26.68 8.84
C MET A 430 11.34 28.16 9.19
N ARG A 431 10.91 28.46 10.42
CA ARG A 431 10.74 29.84 10.91
C ARG A 431 12.06 30.62 10.86
N GLU A 432 13.14 30.00 11.31
CA GLU A 432 14.46 30.63 11.32
C GLU A 432 14.96 30.90 9.89
N LEU A 433 14.90 29.92 8.99
CA LEU A 433 15.30 30.08 7.59
C LEU A 433 14.50 31.16 6.87
N VAL A 434 13.16 31.16 7.02
CA VAL A 434 12.28 32.16 6.41
C VAL A 434 12.60 33.57 6.91
N SER A 435 12.98 33.72 8.19
CA SER A 435 13.35 35.02 8.76
C SER A 435 14.63 35.64 8.16
N ARG A 436 15.50 34.82 7.55
CA ARG A 436 16.80 35.24 6.99
C ARG A 436 16.72 35.77 5.54
N VAL A 437 15.52 35.79 4.95
CA VAL A 437 15.26 36.29 3.59
C VAL A 437 14.16 37.37 3.59
N PRO A 438 14.35 38.49 4.32
CA PRO A 438 13.37 39.58 4.35
C PRO A 438 13.06 40.10 2.94
N GLY A 439 11.81 40.49 2.69
CA GLY A 439 11.37 41.04 1.40
C GLY A 439 11.19 40.03 0.26
N SER A 440 11.55 38.75 0.46
CA SER A 440 11.43 37.71 -0.57
C SER A 440 9.99 37.32 -0.93
N GLY A 441 9.02 37.65 -0.06
CA GLY A 441 7.64 37.21 -0.18
C GLY A 441 7.45 35.70 0.01
N LEU A 442 8.46 35.00 0.54
CA LEU A 442 8.39 33.57 0.84
C LEU A 442 7.47 33.32 2.04
N SER A 443 6.54 32.37 1.90
CA SER A 443 5.77 31.86 3.04
C SER A 443 5.75 30.34 3.05
N VAL A 444 5.59 29.78 4.25
CA VAL A 444 5.42 28.35 4.47
C VAL A 444 4.03 28.16 5.03
N LYS A 445 3.22 27.31 4.39
CA LYS A 445 1.94 26.86 4.92
C LYS A 445 2.02 25.42 5.39
N ARG A 446 1.20 25.10 6.38
CA ARG A 446 1.01 23.76 6.94
C ARG A 446 -0.46 23.38 6.77
N ALA A 447 -0.74 22.37 5.96
CA ALA A 447 -2.10 21.93 5.63
C ALA A 447 -3.02 23.08 5.17
N GLY A 448 -2.46 24.08 4.48
CA GLY A 448 -3.16 25.27 4.01
C GLY A 448 -3.15 26.46 4.98
N ASP A 449 -2.78 26.27 6.24
CA ASP A 449 -2.66 27.36 7.23
C ASP A 449 -1.27 28.00 7.18
N LEU A 450 -1.18 29.32 7.33
CA LEU A 450 0.11 30.01 7.38
C LEU A 450 0.92 29.59 8.61
N LEU A 451 2.11 29.03 8.38
CA LEU A 451 3.07 28.67 9.45
C LEU A 451 3.99 29.85 9.75
N CYS A 452 4.67 30.38 8.74
CA CYS A 452 5.55 31.54 8.81
C CYS A 452 5.68 32.23 7.45
N GLU A 453 6.01 33.51 7.45
CA GLU A 453 6.27 34.32 6.26
C GLU A 453 7.53 35.18 6.47
N ALA A 454 8.20 35.50 5.37
CA ALA A 454 9.40 36.32 5.38
C ALA A 454 9.04 37.73 5.87
N PRO A 455 9.82 38.31 6.81
CA PRO A 455 9.56 39.65 7.29
C PRO A 455 9.68 40.68 6.16
N PRO A 456 9.00 41.83 6.26
CA PRO A 456 9.15 42.91 5.29
C PRO A 456 10.59 43.42 5.25
N GLU A 457 11.04 43.86 4.08
CA GLU A 457 12.36 44.47 3.93
C GLU A 457 12.39 45.80 4.71
N ILE A 458 13.20 45.87 5.76
CA ILE A 458 13.35 47.10 6.54
C ILE A 458 14.21 48.06 5.72
N SER A 459 13.56 49.00 5.04
CA SER A 459 14.24 50.15 4.45
C SER A 459 14.92 50.95 5.57
N ALA A 460 16.19 51.29 5.39
CA ALA A 460 16.98 52.11 6.33
C ALA A 460 16.48 53.56 6.51
N ALA A 461 15.23 53.85 6.11
CA ALA A 461 14.60 55.17 6.20
C ALA A 461 13.77 55.38 7.48
N ASP A 462 13.42 54.34 8.25
CA ASP A 462 12.56 54.44 9.44
C ASP A 462 13.33 54.45 10.78
N SER A 463 14.65 54.62 10.75
CA SER A 463 15.50 54.79 11.95
C SER A 463 16.22 56.14 11.96
N ALA A 464 15.45 57.23 11.83
CA ALA A 464 15.91 58.60 12.05
C ALA A 464 14.95 59.38 12.95
#